data_AF-A0A972CE98-F1
#
_entry.id   AF-A0A972CE98-F1
#
_cell.length_a   1.000
_cell.length_b   1.000
_cell.length_c   1.000
_cell.angle_alpha   90.00
_cell.angle_beta   90.00
_cell.angle_gamma   90.00
#
_symmetry.space_group_name_H-M   'P 1'
#
loop_
_entity.id
_entity.type
_entity.pdbx_description
1 polymer ?
#
loop_
_entity_poly.entity_id
_entity_poly.type
_entity_poly.pdbx_seq_one_letter_code
_entity_poly.pdbx_strand_id
1 'polypeptide(L)'
;MEMQHAALIRVAAAGVITVLLLVSAIIWLRLANRITKAVCSAARFDVTVQLARVYVFAAEQIFGDGKGEQKFEYVKNALAKEGITADDKNDHDRVKALIEAAVRELKYLEQN
;
A
#
# COMPACT_ATOMS: atom_id res chain seq x y z
N MET A 1 -33.67 35.20 40.78
CA MET A 1 -34.02 34.37 39.61
C MET A 1 -33.08 34.57 38.41
N GLU A 2 -32.48 35.76 38.22
CA GLU A 2 -31.51 36.05 37.14
C GLU A 2 -30.31 35.07 37.07
N MET A 3 -29.75 34.66 38.22
CA MET A 3 -28.54 33.80 38.25
C MET A 3 -28.76 32.35 37.78
N GLN A 4 -29.98 31.81 37.88
CA GLN A 4 -30.28 30.44 37.42
C GLN A 4 -30.33 30.34 35.89
N HIS A 5 -30.78 31.39 35.20
CA HIS A 5 -30.89 31.42 33.74
C HIS A 5 -29.51 31.52 33.09
N ALA A 6 -28.61 32.34 33.65
CA ALA A 6 -27.23 32.46 33.18
C ALA A 6 -26.43 31.16 33.34
N ALA A 7 -26.65 30.41 34.42
CA ALA A 7 -26.00 29.11 34.63
C ALA A 7 -26.48 28.04 33.64
N LEU A 8 -27.78 27.98 33.35
CA LEU A 8 -28.36 27.06 32.35
C LEU A 8 -27.86 27.37 30.93
N ILE A 9 -27.76 28.65 30.56
CA ILE A 9 -27.22 29.07 29.26
C ILE A 9 -25.74 28.68 29.10
N ARG A 10 -24.93 28.82 30.17
CA ARG A 10 -23.51 28.43 30.14
C ARG A 10 -23.33 26.92 29.97
N VAL A 11 -24.13 26.10 30.65
CA VAL A 11 -24.09 24.63 30.53
C VAL A 11 -24.55 24.19 29.13
N ALA A 12 -25.62 24.80 28.61
CA ALA A 12 -26.10 24.53 27.26
C ALA A 12 -25.06 24.93 26.18
N ALA A 13 -24.44 26.10 26.32
CA ALA A 13 -23.39 26.57 25.41
C ALA A 13 -22.16 25.65 25.44
N ALA A 14 -21.73 25.20 26.62
CA ALA A 14 -20.61 24.26 26.77
C ALA A 14 -20.90 22.90 26.09
N GLY A 15 -22.13 22.41 26.17
CA GLY A 15 -22.55 21.18 25.50
C GLY A 15 -22.48 21.29 23.98
N VAL A 16 -23.00 22.38 23.40
CA VAL A 16 -22.98 22.61 21.93
C VAL A 16 -21.55 22.72 21.40
N ILE A 17 -20.69 23.47 22.09
CA ILE A 17 -19.28 23.63 21.69
C ILE A 17 -18.56 22.26 21.74
N THR A 18 -18.81 21.47 22.78
CA THR A 18 -18.20 20.14 22.91
C THR A 18 -18.62 19.21 21.76
N VAL A 19 -19.90 19.19 21.39
CA VAL A 19 -20.38 18.38 20.25
C VAL A 19 -19.76 18.84 18.94
N LEU A 20 -19.68 20.14 18.68
CA LEU A 20 -19.07 20.67 17.46
C LEU A 20 -17.57 20.34 17.35
N LEU A 21 -16.83 20.42 18.47
CA LEU A 21 -15.42 20.04 18.51
C LEU A 21 -15.23 18.53 18.32
N LEU A 22 -16.08 17.69 18.91
CA LEU A 22 -16.00 16.24 18.73
C LEU A 22 -16.33 15.84 17.29
N VAL A 23 -17.37 16.40 16.69
CA VAL A 23 -17.75 16.11 15.29
C VAL A 23 -16.62 16.50 14.33
N SER A 24 -16.06 17.70 14.49
CA SER A 24 -14.93 18.14 13.66
C SER A 24 -13.69 17.27 13.85
N ALA A 25 -13.34 16.90 15.09
CA ALA A 25 -12.22 15.99 15.36
C ALA A 25 -12.42 14.61 14.72
N ILE A 26 -13.63 14.05 14.74
CA ILE A 26 -13.96 12.77 14.09
C ILE A 26 -13.78 12.86 12.58
N ILE A 27 -14.23 13.96 11.94
CA ILE A 27 -14.06 14.18 10.51
C ILE A 27 -12.58 14.24 10.14
N TRP A 28 -11.78 15.01 10.88
CA TRP A 28 -10.34 15.09 10.67
C TRP A 28 -9.64 13.74 10.85
N LEU A 29 -9.98 12.98 11.88
CA LEU A 29 -9.42 11.65 12.12
C LEU A 29 -9.76 10.67 10.99
N ARG A 30 -10.99 10.72 10.47
CA ARG A 30 -11.42 9.91 9.31
C ARG A 30 -10.62 10.26 8.07
N LEU A 31 -10.42 11.55 7.79
CA LEU A 31 -9.66 12.01 6.63
C LEU A 31 -8.17 11.63 6.75
N ALA A 32 -7.56 11.89 7.90
CA ALA A 32 -6.17 11.51 8.17
C ALA A 32 -5.96 10.00 7.99
N ASN A 33 -6.85 9.17 8.55
CA ASN A 33 -6.76 7.71 8.40
C ASN A 33 -6.90 7.26 6.93
N ARG A 34 -7.77 7.92 6.13
CA ARG A 34 -7.88 7.64 4.70
C ARG A 34 -6.58 7.96 3.95
N ILE A 35 -6.00 9.14 4.20
CA ILE A 35 -4.76 9.56 3.56
C ILE A 35 -3.60 8.64 3.97
N THR A 36 -3.46 8.35 5.26
CA THR A 36 -2.41 7.45 5.77
C THR A 36 -2.53 6.05 5.16
N LYS A 37 -3.73 5.49 5.04
CA LYS A 37 -3.95 4.20 4.37
C LYS A 37 -3.57 4.26 2.90
N ALA A 38 -3.94 5.32 2.18
CA ALA A 38 -3.60 5.51 0.78
C ALA A 38 -2.08 5.62 0.57
N VAL A 39 -1.40 6.49 1.33
CA VAL A 39 0.06 6.66 1.27
C VAL A 39 0.78 5.36 1.62
N CYS A 40 0.35 4.67 2.67
CA CYS A 40 0.95 3.40 3.08
C CYS A 40 0.72 2.29 2.03
N SER A 41 -0.41 2.31 1.32
CA SER A 41 -0.66 1.38 0.21
C SER A 41 0.19 1.68 -1.02
N ALA A 42 0.40 2.96 -1.35
CA ALA A 42 1.26 3.39 -2.45
C ALA A 42 2.73 3.06 -2.17
N ALA A 43 3.21 3.35 -0.96
CA ALA A 43 4.56 3.00 -0.53
C ALA A 43 4.79 1.48 -0.56
N ARG A 44 3.83 0.68 -0.06
CA ARG A 44 3.92 -0.79 -0.16
C ARG A 44 3.95 -1.27 -1.61
N PHE A 45 3.15 -0.67 -2.48
CA PHE A 45 3.13 -1.01 -3.89
C PHE A 45 4.47 -0.71 -4.56
N ASP A 46 5.03 0.48 -4.35
CA ASP A 46 6.34 0.88 -4.91
C ASP A 46 7.45 -0.08 -4.46
N VAL A 47 7.47 -0.45 -3.17
CA VAL A 47 8.41 -1.46 -2.64
C VAL A 47 8.23 -2.81 -3.33
N THR A 48 7.00 -3.28 -3.55
CA THR A 48 6.75 -4.54 -4.28
C THR A 48 7.25 -4.46 -5.72
N VAL A 49 7.04 -3.35 -6.43
CA VAL A 49 7.54 -3.17 -7.81
C VAL A 49 9.07 -3.22 -7.83
N GLN A 50 9.74 -2.53 -6.92
CA GLN A 50 11.20 -2.52 -6.83
C GLN A 50 11.76 -3.92 -6.51
N LEU A 51 11.16 -4.64 -5.57
CA LEU A 51 11.56 -6.01 -5.23
C LEU A 51 11.40 -6.95 -6.43
N ALA A 52 10.28 -6.86 -7.16
CA ALA A 52 10.06 -7.67 -8.36
C ALA A 52 11.17 -7.42 -9.40
N ARG A 53 11.54 -6.17 -9.65
CA ARG A 53 12.65 -5.80 -10.55
C ARG A 53 13.99 -6.37 -10.08
N VAL A 54 14.33 -6.18 -8.81
CA VAL A 54 15.59 -6.65 -8.22
C VAL A 54 15.71 -8.16 -8.35
N TYR A 55 14.66 -8.91 -8.01
CA TYR A 55 14.70 -10.37 -8.08
C TYR A 55 14.70 -10.88 -9.52
N VAL A 56 14.00 -10.24 -10.45
CA VAL A 56 14.07 -10.59 -11.87
C VAL A 56 15.49 -10.38 -12.42
N PHE A 57 16.12 -9.24 -12.10
CA PHE A 57 17.50 -8.98 -12.49
C PHE A 57 18.48 -9.98 -11.85
N ALA A 58 18.29 -10.30 -10.56
CA ALA A 58 19.08 -11.31 -9.88
C ALA A 58 18.90 -12.71 -10.51
N ALA A 59 17.67 -13.07 -10.90
CA ALA A 59 17.40 -14.33 -11.58
C ALA A 59 18.10 -14.40 -12.94
N GLU A 60 18.12 -13.31 -13.69
CA GLU A 60 18.86 -13.25 -14.96
C GLU A 60 20.36 -13.46 -14.73
N GLN A 61 20.94 -12.76 -13.75
CA GLN A 61 22.36 -12.86 -13.42
C GLN A 61 22.76 -14.26 -12.92
N ILE A 62 21.88 -14.95 -12.18
CA ILE A 62 22.17 -16.28 -11.61
C ILE A 62 22.02 -17.38 -12.67
N PHE A 63 20.95 -17.33 -13.46
CA PHE A 63 20.58 -18.44 -14.36
C PHE A 63 21.06 -18.24 -15.79
N GLY A 64 21.40 -17.00 -16.18
CA GLY A 64 21.81 -16.62 -17.54
C GLY A 64 20.73 -16.90 -18.58
N ASP A 65 21.07 -16.85 -19.85
CA ASP A 65 20.10 -17.07 -20.94
C ASP A 65 19.37 -18.43 -20.84
N GLY A 66 18.05 -18.39 -21.02
CA GLY A 66 17.16 -19.56 -20.93
C GLY A 66 16.58 -19.82 -19.54
N LYS A 67 16.00 -21.02 -19.34
CA LYS A 67 15.45 -21.49 -18.04
C LYS A 67 14.40 -20.59 -17.40
N GLY A 68 13.49 -20.03 -18.20
CA GLY A 68 12.46 -19.09 -17.73
C GLY A 68 11.61 -19.61 -16.56
N GLU A 69 11.31 -20.91 -16.53
CA GLU A 69 10.55 -21.52 -15.44
C GLU A 69 11.32 -21.50 -14.10
N GLN A 70 12.61 -21.86 -14.10
CA GLN A 70 13.45 -21.84 -12.90
C GLN A 70 13.66 -20.40 -12.38
N LYS A 71 13.83 -19.44 -13.29
CA LYS A 71 13.91 -18.02 -12.95
C LYS A 71 12.62 -17.54 -12.31
N PHE A 72 11.47 -17.90 -12.89
CA PHE A 72 10.17 -17.55 -12.34
C PHE A 72 9.94 -18.13 -10.94
N GLU A 73 10.28 -19.40 -10.73
CA GLU A 73 10.22 -20.03 -9.40
C GLU A 73 11.15 -19.35 -8.39
N TYR A 74 12.38 -19.00 -8.78
CA TYR A 74 13.30 -18.25 -7.93
C TYR A 74 12.70 -16.91 -7.50
N VAL A 75 12.19 -16.12 -8.44
CA VAL A 75 11.59 -14.81 -8.16
C VAL A 75 10.37 -14.95 -7.25
N LYS A 76 9.50 -15.93 -7.53
CA LYS A 76 8.32 -16.21 -6.71
C LYS A 76 8.69 -16.58 -5.27
N ASN A 77 9.68 -17.46 -5.11
CA ASN A 77 10.17 -17.87 -3.79
C ASN A 77 10.85 -16.72 -3.04
N ALA A 78 11.57 -15.83 -3.74
CA ALA A 78 12.19 -14.66 -3.14
C ALA A 78 11.14 -13.64 -2.67
N LEU A 79 10.14 -13.34 -3.50
CA LEU A 79 9.02 -12.47 -3.12
C LEU A 79 8.20 -13.04 -1.96
N ALA A 80 8.00 -14.36 -1.93
CA ALA A 80 7.30 -15.02 -0.83
C ALA A 80 8.03 -14.86 0.52
N LYS A 81 9.37 -14.83 0.53
CA LYS A 81 10.16 -14.56 1.75
C LYS A 81 9.97 -13.14 2.28
N GLU A 82 9.70 -12.19 1.39
CA GLU A 82 9.36 -10.80 1.74
C GLU A 82 7.88 -10.64 2.15
N GLY A 83 7.13 -11.74 2.25
CA GLY A 83 5.69 -11.73 2.57
C GLY A 83 4.79 -11.34 1.40
N ILE A 84 5.32 -11.32 0.18
CA ILE A 84 4.61 -10.98 -1.06
C ILE A 84 4.37 -12.28 -1.84
N THR A 85 3.19 -12.86 -1.69
CA THR A 85 2.83 -14.14 -2.34
C THR A 85 2.09 -13.90 -3.65
N ALA A 86 2.54 -14.55 -4.72
CA ALA A 86 1.78 -14.65 -5.95
C ALA A 86 0.76 -15.80 -5.85
N ASP A 87 -0.49 -15.54 -6.24
CA ASP A 87 -1.48 -16.60 -6.42
C ASP A 87 -1.35 -17.18 -7.84
N ASP A 88 -0.70 -18.35 -7.93
CA ASP A 88 -0.47 -19.05 -9.19
C ASP A 88 -1.78 -19.43 -9.93
N LYS A 89 -2.92 -19.48 -9.22
CA LYS A 89 -4.23 -19.87 -9.78
C LYS A 89 -5.07 -18.68 -10.22
N ASN A 90 -4.60 -17.45 -9.96
CA ASN A 90 -5.30 -16.23 -10.33
C ASN A 90 -4.59 -15.57 -11.50
N ASP A 91 -5.21 -15.61 -12.68
CA ASP A 91 -4.68 -14.96 -13.89
C ASP A 91 -4.59 -13.43 -13.76
N HIS A 92 -5.28 -12.84 -12.77
CA HIS A 92 -5.22 -11.42 -12.43
C HIS A 92 -4.36 -11.15 -11.18
N ASP A 93 -3.49 -12.06 -10.80
CA ASP A 93 -2.61 -11.85 -9.66
C ASP A 93 -1.67 -10.65 -9.91
N ARG A 94 -1.73 -9.70 -8.99
CA ARG A 94 -0.97 -8.44 -9.11
C ARG A 94 0.53 -8.71 -9.05
N VAL A 95 0.97 -9.71 -8.28
CA VAL A 95 2.39 -10.02 -8.13
C VAL A 95 2.92 -10.65 -9.42
N LYS A 96 2.18 -11.61 -10.02
CA LYS A 96 2.50 -12.18 -11.34
C LYS A 96 2.63 -11.10 -12.42
N ALA A 97 1.69 -10.15 -12.48
CA ALA A 97 1.74 -9.05 -13.43
C ALA A 97 2.96 -8.12 -13.21
N LEU A 98 3.35 -7.88 -11.95
CA LEU A 98 4.54 -7.09 -11.63
C LEU A 98 5.83 -7.81 -12.03
N ILE A 99 5.91 -9.13 -11.84
CA ILE A 99 7.03 -9.95 -12.30
C ILE A 99 7.14 -9.87 -13.82
N GLU A 100 6.03 -10.05 -14.54
CA GLU A 100 6.02 -9.97 -16.01
C GLU A 100 6.43 -8.58 -16.52
N ALA A 101 5.93 -7.51 -15.89
CA ALA A 101 6.34 -6.15 -16.21
C ALA A 101 7.85 -5.95 -16.04
N ALA A 102 8.42 -6.44 -14.93
CA ALA A 102 9.86 -6.37 -14.68
C ALA A 102 10.68 -7.18 -15.69
N VAL A 103 10.20 -8.36 -16.12
CA VAL A 103 10.85 -9.16 -17.19
C VAL A 103 10.84 -8.41 -18.51
N ARG A 104 9.71 -7.78 -18.88
CA ARG A 104 9.62 -6.98 -20.12
C ARG A 104 10.54 -5.77 -20.06
N GLU A 105 10.59 -5.08 -18.92
CA GLU A 105 11.48 -3.94 -18.70
C GLU A 105 12.95 -4.33 -18.86
N LEU A 106 13.38 -5.44 -18.26
CA LEU A 106 14.74 -5.97 -18.44
C LEU A 106 15.06 -6.20 -19.91
N LYS A 107 14.16 -6.86 -20.64
CA LYS A 107 14.33 -7.10 -22.07
C LYS A 107 14.41 -5.81 -22.90
N TYR A 108 13.66 -4.78 -22.54
CA TYR A 108 13.79 -3.46 -23.17
C TYR A 108 15.14 -2.81 -22.90
N LEU A 109 15.71 -3.01 -21.71
CA LEU A 109 17.04 -2.48 -21.36
C LEU A 109 18.18 -3.23 -22.08
N GLU A 110 18.03 -4.53 -22.33
CA GLU A 110 19.02 -5.34 -23.08
C GLU A 110 19.06 -5.01 -24.58
N GLN A 111 17.97 -4.46 -25.13
CA GLN A 111 17.83 -4.14 -26.55
C GLN A 111 18.31 -2.73 -26.92
N ASN A 112 18.60 -1.87 -25.94
CA ASN A 112 19.09 -0.51 -26.10
C ASN A 112 20.56 -0.39 -25.70
#